data_AF-A0A7S1ADV1-F1
#
_entry.id   AF-A0A7S1ADV1-F1
#
_cell.length_a   1.000
_cell.length_b   1.000
_cell.length_c   1.000
_cell.angle_alpha   90.00
_cell.angle_beta   90.00
_cell.angle_gamma   90.00
#
_symmetry.space_group_name_H-M   'P 1'
#
loop_
_entity.id
_entity.type
_entity.pdbx_description
1 polymer ?
#
loop_
_entity_poly.entity_id
_entity_poly.type
_entity_poly.pdbx_seq_one_letter_code
_entity_poly.pdbx_strand_id
1 'polypeptide(L)'
;MAFHGNQGTDIEEQNRVLSIYFETLCAAVVETGLLAVVLDAVLAEACQPCPADAALGARVLAFVATLALQADGVEATPEDPYPPQLRLCWELSKGADKFGRLLEAGLSTEPTGLRLRELVHSCVILSGVSTQRCDISEDGFTLTCRMLLTTTLDSAPQDAVLLVLLGALAVNVGDLEVSRSRLLEATGALKPDDLSRARARLTRRDGQRLPLRGGPKALLTLFSCGVSASVELVVSDTPHTGNSVAKGVGIREVVHNAPVEFRCHLDGKLLCDPVVSPSGDVFERTTLARYLQQHGRCPVTGAPLLMEECLRSLEIRKKVTQWVRSEGRKRPKSTMGKAR
;
A
#
# COMPACT_ATOMS: atom_id res chain seq x y z
N MET A 1 -43.50 4.33 47.81
CA MET A 1 -42.53 3.44 47.12
C MET A 1 -41.83 4.26 46.06
N ALA A 2 -40.63 4.76 46.36
CA ALA A 2 -39.83 5.54 45.42
C ALA A 2 -39.03 4.57 44.54
N PHE A 3 -39.31 4.56 43.23
CA PHE A 3 -38.44 3.93 42.25
C PHE A 3 -37.18 4.79 42.12
N HIS A 4 -36.09 4.38 42.75
CA HIS A 4 -34.76 4.87 42.39
C HIS A 4 -34.41 4.30 41.02
N GLY A 5 -34.65 5.10 39.99
CA GLY A 5 -34.19 4.84 38.63
C GLY A 5 -32.67 4.85 38.60
N ASN A 6 -32.08 3.67 38.53
CA ASN A 6 -30.65 3.47 38.28
C ASN A 6 -30.37 3.80 36.79
N GLN A 7 -30.38 5.09 36.44
CA GLN A 7 -30.32 5.60 35.06
C GLN A 7 -28.89 5.81 34.53
N GLY A 8 -27.90 5.11 35.09
CA GLY A 8 -26.57 5.03 34.51
C GLY A 8 -26.33 3.60 34.02
N THR A 9 -26.72 3.29 32.78
CA THR A 9 -26.02 2.17 32.12
C THR A 9 -24.58 2.64 31.98
N ASP A 10 -23.67 1.92 32.61
CA ASP A 10 -22.25 2.21 32.57
C ASP A 10 -21.81 2.29 31.10
N ILE A 11 -20.94 3.26 30.77
CA ILE A 11 -20.41 3.45 29.41
C ILE A 11 -19.76 2.15 28.92
N GLU A 12 -19.19 1.37 29.84
CA GLU A 12 -18.63 0.05 29.57
C GLU A 12 -19.67 -0.94 29.02
N GLU A 13 -20.88 -0.97 29.58
CA GLU A 13 -21.95 -1.86 29.12
C GLU A 13 -22.46 -1.44 27.74
N GLN A 14 -22.57 -0.14 27.49
CA GLN A 14 -22.93 0.37 26.16
C GLN A 14 -21.88 -0.02 25.10
N ASN A 15 -20.59 0.14 25.42
CA ASN A 15 -19.50 -0.26 24.52
C ASN A 15 -19.47 -1.78 24.28
N ARG A 16 -19.78 -2.58 25.30
CA ARG A 16 -19.90 -4.04 25.17
C ARG A 16 -21.03 -4.41 24.22
N VAL A 17 -22.21 -3.82 24.39
CA VAL A 17 -23.37 -4.07 23.52
C VAL A 17 -23.07 -3.65 22.07
N LEU A 18 -22.44 -2.49 21.87
CA LEU A 18 -22.02 -2.02 20.54
C LEU A 18 -21.02 -2.98 19.89
N SER A 19 -20.09 -3.56 20.66
CA SER A 19 -19.13 -4.55 20.16
C SER A 19 -19.82 -5.81 19.66
N ILE A 20 -20.84 -6.30 20.38
CA ILE A 20 -21.64 -7.48 19.97
C ILE A 20 -22.42 -7.19 18.67
N TYR A 21 -23.03 -6.01 18.55
CA TYR A 21 -23.72 -5.61 17.33
C TYR A 21 -22.77 -5.52 16.13
N PHE A 22 -21.58 -4.97 16.34
CA PHE A 22 -20.57 -4.87 15.31
C PHE A 22 -20.06 -6.26 14.87
N GLU A 23 -19.81 -7.16 15.81
CA GLU A 23 -19.44 -8.55 15.52
C GLU A 23 -20.53 -9.26 14.70
N THR A 24 -21.79 -9.11 15.13
CA THR A 24 -22.95 -9.66 14.43
C THR A 24 -23.07 -9.10 13.01
N LEU A 25 -22.84 -7.79 12.83
CA LEU A 25 -22.84 -7.16 11.52
C LEU A 25 -21.73 -7.71 10.63
N CYS A 26 -20.50 -7.86 11.16
CA CYS A 26 -19.39 -8.46 10.42
C CYS A 26 -19.71 -9.90 10.00
N ALA A 27 -20.25 -10.70 10.92
CA ALA A 27 -20.65 -12.07 10.64
C ALA A 27 -21.71 -12.12 9.54
N ALA A 28 -22.75 -11.29 9.65
CA ALA A 28 -23.80 -11.20 8.64
C ALA A 28 -23.22 -10.82 7.26
N VAL A 29 -22.36 -9.80 7.20
CA VAL A 29 -21.73 -9.35 5.93
C VAL A 29 -20.91 -10.46 5.28
N VAL A 30 -20.14 -11.20 6.07
CA VAL A 30 -19.27 -12.30 5.59
C VAL A 30 -20.09 -13.52 5.18
N GLU A 31 -20.96 -14.01 6.06
CA GLU A 31 -21.64 -15.31 5.91
C GLU A 31 -22.75 -15.27 4.85
N THR A 32 -23.39 -14.12 4.66
CA THR A 32 -24.39 -13.96 3.61
C THR A 32 -23.78 -13.63 2.25
N GLY A 33 -22.48 -13.31 2.20
CA GLY A 33 -21.83 -12.78 1.00
C GLY A 33 -22.35 -11.39 0.58
N LEU A 34 -23.02 -10.67 1.48
CA LEU A 34 -23.65 -9.37 1.20
C LEU A 34 -22.66 -8.37 0.59
N LEU A 35 -21.41 -8.36 1.06
CA LEU A 35 -20.40 -7.46 0.50
C LEU A 35 -20.19 -7.72 -1.00
N ALA A 36 -20.05 -8.97 -1.42
CA ALA A 36 -19.84 -9.29 -2.83
C ALA A 36 -21.03 -8.86 -3.69
N VAL A 37 -22.25 -9.12 -3.22
CA VAL A 37 -23.50 -8.73 -3.91
C VAL A 37 -23.63 -7.21 -4.03
N VAL A 38 -23.37 -6.48 -2.94
CA VAL A 38 -23.40 -5.01 -2.94
C VAL A 38 -22.35 -4.44 -3.89
N LEU A 39 -21.12 -4.97 -3.88
CA LEU A 39 -20.08 -4.52 -4.80
C LEU A 39 -20.46 -4.75 -6.26
N ASP A 40 -21.04 -5.90 -6.59
CA ASP A 40 -21.48 -6.19 -7.96
C ASP A 40 -22.63 -5.29 -8.40
N ALA A 41 -23.61 -5.05 -7.53
CA ALA A 41 -24.72 -4.14 -7.81
C ALA A 41 -24.24 -2.70 -8.03
N VAL A 42 -23.41 -2.19 -7.11
CA VAL A 42 -22.87 -0.82 -7.20
C VAL A 42 -21.94 -0.66 -8.40
N LEU A 43 -21.15 -1.68 -8.76
CA LEU A 43 -20.34 -1.64 -9.97
C LEU A 43 -21.19 -1.62 -11.25
N ALA A 44 -22.28 -2.39 -11.29
CA ALA A 44 -23.20 -2.39 -12.41
C ALA A 44 -23.86 -1.01 -12.61
N GLU A 45 -24.21 -0.33 -11.50
CA GLU A 45 -24.72 1.05 -11.53
C GLU A 45 -23.63 2.07 -11.88
N ALA A 46 -22.43 1.97 -11.27
CA ALA A 46 -21.34 2.90 -11.51
C ALA A 46 -20.76 2.84 -12.94
N CYS A 47 -20.98 1.74 -13.67
CA CYS A 47 -20.65 1.64 -15.08
C CYS A 47 -21.63 2.40 -15.99
N GLN A 48 -22.76 2.87 -15.46
CA GLN A 48 -23.70 3.69 -16.21
C GLN A 48 -23.21 5.15 -16.26
N PRO A 49 -23.42 5.87 -17.37
CA PRO A 49 -22.89 7.23 -17.57
C PRO A 49 -23.58 8.32 -16.73
N CYS A 50 -24.26 7.97 -15.63
CA CYS A 50 -25.01 8.90 -14.80
C CYS A 50 -24.14 9.46 -13.66
N PRO A 51 -23.94 10.79 -13.55
CA PRO A 51 -23.08 11.39 -12.54
C PRO A 51 -23.59 11.26 -11.09
N ALA A 52 -24.89 10.97 -10.88
CA ALA A 52 -25.44 10.74 -9.55
C ALA A 52 -24.87 9.47 -8.90
N ASP A 53 -24.44 8.50 -9.70
CA ASP A 53 -24.12 7.14 -9.25
C ASP A 53 -22.66 6.97 -8.87
N ALA A 54 -21.76 7.83 -9.37
CA ALA A 54 -20.36 7.84 -8.94
C ALA A 54 -20.19 8.14 -7.44
N ALA A 55 -21.12 8.93 -6.87
CA ALA A 55 -21.15 9.18 -5.43
C ALA A 55 -21.54 7.93 -4.61
N LEU A 56 -22.23 6.95 -5.22
CA LEU A 56 -22.55 5.69 -4.56
C LEU A 56 -21.28 4.85 -4.32
N GLY A 57 -20.41 4.74 -5.32
CA GLY A 57 -19.13 4.04 -5.19
C GLY A 57 -18.26 4.60 -4.07
N ALA A 58 -18.11 5.93 -4.00
CA ALA A 58 -17.37 6.59 -2.93
C ALA A 58 -17.99 6.36 -1.53
N ARG A 59 -19.33 6.37 -1.43
CA ARG A 59 -20.04 6.09 -0.16
C ARG A 59 -19.86 4.63 0.28
N VAL A 60 -19.88 3.68 -0.66
CA VAL A 60 -19.62 2.27 -0.37
C VAL A 60 -18.19 2.08 0.10
N LEU A 61 -17.21 2.69 -0.57
CA LEU A 61 -15.80 2.67 -0.11
C LEU A 61 -15.65 3.23 1.30
N ALA A 62 -16.30 4.36 1.60
CA ALA A 62 -16.26 4.97 2.94
C ALA A 62 -16.92 4.10 4.01
N PHE A 63 -18.06 3.48 3.70
CA PHE A 63 -18.74 2.54 4.58
C PHE A 63 -17.86 1.33 4.88
N VAL A 64 -17.30 0.71 3.85
CA VAL A 64 -16.45 -0.47 4.00
C VAL A 64 -15.15 -0.12 4.73
N ALA A 65 -14.55 1.04 4.46
CA ALA A 65 -13.40 1.54 5.21
C ALA A 65 -13.74 1.69 6.70
N THR A 66 -14.92 2.23 7.03
CA THR A 66 -15.36 2.37 8.42
C THR A 66 -15.49 1.00 9.10
N LEU A 67 -16.10 0.02 8.44
CA LEU A 67 -16.16 -1.36 8.95
C LEU A 67 -14.77 -1.97 9.14
N ALA A 68 -13.88 -1.79 8.16
CA ALA A 68 -12.51 -2.31 8.22
C ALA A 68 -11.71 -1.69 9.38
N LEU A 69 -11.89 -0.39 9.64
CA LEU A 69 -11.23 0.29 10.75
C LEU A 69 -11.72 -0.20 12.10
N GLN A 70 -13.03 -0.45 12.26
CA GLN A 70 -13.59 -1.02 13.48
C GLN A 70 -13.18 -2.49 13.69
N ALA A 71 -12.89 -3.21 12.61
CA ALA A 71 -12.34 -4.56 12.64
C ALA A 71 -10.81 -4.60 12.89
N ASP A 72 -10.14 -3.44 12.80
CA ASP A 72 -8.70 -3.34 13.05
C ASP A 72 -8.40 -3.56 14.55
N GLY A 73 -7.30 -4.25 14.83
CA GLY A 73 -6.91 -4.60 16.21
C GLY A 73 -7.65 -5.79 16.86
N VAL A 74 -8.63 -6.41 16.19
CA VAL A 74 -9.16 -7.70 16.63
C VAL A 74 -8.09 -8.77 16.44
N GLU A 75 -7.72 -9.45 17.53
CA GLU A 75 -6.76 -10.55 17.53
C GLU A 75 -7.49 -11.89 17.50
N ALA A 76 -6.89 -12.87 16.83
CA ALA A 76 -7.35 -14.26 16.88
C ALA A 76 -7.16 -14.83 18.28
N THR A 77 -8.16 -15.53 18.81
CA THR A 77 -8.00 -16.28 20.05
C THR A 77 -7.81 -17.77 19.74
N PRO A 78 -7.26 -18.57 20.67
CA PRO A 78 -7.21 -20.01 20.50
C PRO A 78 -8.60 -20.64 20.32
N GLU A 79 -9.63 -20.06 20.93
CA GLU A 79 -11.02 -20.53 20.86
C GLU A 79 -11.70 -20.16 19.54
N ASP A 80 -11.41 -18.98 19.00
CA ASP A 80 -11.86 -18.52 17.69
C ASP A 80 -10.68 -17.94 16.89
N PRO A 81 -9.99 -18.77 16.09
CA PRO A 81 -8.87 -18.31 15.29
C PRO A 81 -9.28 -17.39 14.13
N TYR A 82 -10.58 -17.32 13.80
CA TYR A 82 -11.10 -16.58 12.65
C TYR A 82 -12.39 -15.83 13.00
N PRO A 83 -12.34 -14.88 13.94
CA PRO A 83 -13.52 -14.12 14.31
C PRO A 83 -14.02 -13.33 13.08
N PRO A 84 -15.33 -13.00 13.04
CA PRO A 84 -15.95 -12.37 11.87
C PRO A 84 -15.21 -11.15 11.31
N GLN A 85 -14.58 -10.37 12.17
CA GLN A 85 -13.78 -9.19 11.83
C GLN A 85 -12.51 -9.58 11.04
N LEU A 86 -11.85 -10.69 11.38
CA LEU A 86 -10.72 -11.21 10.59
C LEU A 86 -11.20 -11.73 9.23
N ARG A 87 -12.32 -12.46 9.21
CA ARG A 87 -12.92 -12.96 7.97
C ARG A 87 -13.35 -11.82 7.05
N LEU A 88 -13.87 -10.72 7.60
CA LEU A 88 -14.19 -9.52 6.82
C LEU A 88 -12.97 -9.00 6.07
N CYS A 89 -11.81 -8.83 6.73
CA CYS A 89 -10.59 -8.35 6.07
C CYS A 89 -10.11 -9.30 4.95
N TRP A 90 -10.32 -10.60 5.11
CA TRP A 90 -10.04 -11.57 4.06
C TRP A 90 -10.97 -11.38 2.85
N GLU A 91 -12.26 -11.19 3.07
CA GLU A 91 -13.22 -10.87 2.01
C GLU A 91 -12.92 -9.52 1.33
N LEU A 92 -12.42 -8.52 2.07
CA LEU A 92 -11.94 -7.26 1.48
C LEU A 92 -10.78 -7.50 0.52
N SER A 93 -9.85 -8.37 0.91
CA SER A 93 -8.69 -8.72 0.08
C SER A 93 -9.10 -9.47 -1.19
N LYS A 94 -10.07 -10.40 -1.10
CA LYS A 94 -10.66 -11.04 -2.28
C LYS A 94 -11.37 -10.05 -3.21
N GLY A 95 -11.98 -9.01 -2.64
CA GLY A 95 -12.70 -7.97 -3.37
C GLY A 95 -11.82 -6.85 -3.92
N ALA A 96 -10.48 -6.91 -3.78
CA ALA A 96 -9.58 -5.81 -4.14
C ALA A 96 -9.81 -5.29 -5.56
N ASP A 97 -9.88 -6.15 -6.58
CA ASP A 97 -10.09 -5.70 -7.96
C ASP A 97 -11.43 -4.94 -8.15
N LYS A 98 -12.48 -5.35 -7.43
CA LYS A 98 -13.78 -4.67 -7.45
C LYS A 98 -13.68 -3.29 -6.80
N PHE A 99 -12.96 -3.16 -5.68
CA PHE A 99 -12.69 -1.86 -5.05
C PHE A 99 -11.87 -0.94 -5.96
N GLY A 100 -10.88 -1.47 -6.69
CA GLY A 100 -10.11 -0.71 -7.68
C GLY A 100 -11.02 -0.11 -8.74
N ARG A 101 -11.91 -0.92 -9.33
CA ARG A 101 -12.90 -0.45 -10.33
C ARG A 101 -13.88 0.57 -9.77
N LEU A 102 -14.35 0.40 -8.52
CA LEU A 102 -15.21 1.40 -7.87
C LEU A 102 -14.47 2.73 -7.66
N LEU A 103 -13.20 2.66 -7.29
CA LEU A 103 -12.37 3.84 -7.13
C LEU A 103 -12.15 4.54 -8.48
N GLU A 104 -11.86 3.81 -9.55
CA GLU A 104 -11.76 4.36 -10.91
C GLU A 104 -13.04 5.07 -11.37
N ALA A 105 -14.20 4.44 -11.12
CA ALA A 105 -15.49 5.06 -11.40
C ALA A 105 -15.70 6.35 -10.61
N GLY A 106 -15.35 6.35 -9.31
CA GLY A 106 -15.43 7.54 -8.46
C GLY A 106 -14.49 8.68 -8.89
N LEU A 107 -13.30 8.35 -9.42
CA LEU A 107 -12.33 9.32 -9.92
C LEU A 107 -12.70 9.88 -11.29
N SER A 108 -13.51 9.16 -12.06
CA SER A 108 -13.99 9.61 -13.36
C SER A 108 -14.94 10.81 -13.24
N THR A 109 -15.58 10.99 -12.08
CA THR A 109 -16.28 12.23 -11.73
C THR A 109 -15.34 13.12 -10.95
N GLU A 110 -14.78 14.16 -11.58
CA GLU A 110 -13.82 15.10 -10.97
C GLU A 110 -14.17 15.40 -9.50
N PRO A 111 -13.45 14.81 -8.53
CA PRO A 111 -13.88 14.90 -7.14
C PRO A 111 -13.59 16.29 -6.60
N THR A 112 -14.57 16.88 -5.91
CA THR A 112 -14.35 18.10 -5.14
C THR A 112 -13.31 17.85 -4.03
N GLY A 113 -12.62 18.90 -3.56
CA GLY A 113 -11.55 18.74 -2.56
C GLY A 113 -11.98 18.00 -1.28
N LEU A 114 -13.22 18.17 -0.82
CA LEU A 114 -13.78 17.43 0.33
C LEU A 114 -13.97 15.94 0.00
N ARG A 115 -14.60 15.63 -1.14
CA ARG A 115 -14.84 14.25 -1.58
C ARG A 115 -13.53 13.51 -1.85
N LEU A 116 -12.55 14.19 -2.45
CA LEU A 116 -11.22 13.64 -2.67
C LEU A 116 -10.56 13.27 -1.34
N ARG A 117 -10.68 14.13 -0.32
CA ARG A 117 -10.14 13.84 1.03
C ARG A 117 -10.80 12.61 1.64
N GLU A 118 -12.12 12.49 1.58
CA GLU A 118 -12.88 11.33 2.09
C GLU A 118 -12.51 10.04 1.34
N LEU A 119 -12.35 10.13 0.02
CA LEU A 119 -11.97 9.02 -0.83
C LEU A 119 -10.55 8.53 -0.52
N VAL A 120 -9.57 9.44 -0.44
CA VAL A 120 -8.19 9.11 -0.06
C VAL A 120 -8.15 8.53 1.35
N HIS A 121 -8.90 9.08 2.30
CA HIS A 121 -8.99 8.54 3.66
C HIS A 121 -9.51 7.09 3.67
N SER A 122 -10.57 6.82 2.89
CA SER A 122 -11.12 5.46 2.73
C SER A 122 -10.07 4.51 2.12
N CYS A 123 -9.32 4.97 1.13
CA CYS A 123 -8.24 4.18 0.52
C CYS A 123 -7.09 3.90 1.49
N VAL A 124 -6.71 4.87 2.32
CA VAL A 124 -5.68 4.68 3.36
C VAL A 124 -6.10 3.56 4.32
N ILE A 125 -7.35 3.58 4.78
CA ILE A 125 -7.85 2.58 5.71
C ILE A 125 -7.86 1.19 5.06
N LEU A 126 -8.49 1.07 3.89
CA LEU A 126 -8.62 -0.22 3.20
C LEU A 126 -7.25 -0.82 2.86
N SER A 127 -6.33 -0.02 2.31
CA SER A 127 -4.96 -0.48 2.02
C SER A 127 -4.18 -0.82 3.29
N GLY A 128 -4.37 -0.05 4.38
CA GLY A 128 -3.70 -0.30 5.66
C GLY A 128 -4.14 -1.61 6.30
N VAL A 129 -5.44 -1.89 6.31
CA VAL A 129 -6.00 -3.12 6.88
C VAL A 129 -5.61 -4.34 6.03
N SER A 130 -5.68 -4.25 4.71
CA SER A 130 -5.31 -5.37 3.82
C SER A 130 -3.82 -5.73 3.90
N THR A 131 -2.93 -4.73 3.94
CA THR A 131 -1.47 -4.95 3.88
C THR A 131 -0.85 -5.43 5.20
N GLN A 132 -1.56 -5.32 6.32
CA GLN A 132 -1.13 -5.93 7.58
C GLN A 132 -1.30 -7.45 7.59
N ARG A 133 -2.20 -7.98 6.73
CA ARG A 133 -2.64 -9.37 6.81
C ARG A 133 -2.32 -10.20 5.57
N CYS A 134 -2.06 -9.55 4.43
CA CYS A 134 -1.66 -10.22 3.20
C CYS A 134 -0.31 -9.69 2.70
N ASP A 135 0.49 -10.58 2.11
CA ASP A 135 1.64 -10.16 1.31
C ASP A 135 1.15 -9.23 0.19
N ILE A 136 1.90 -8.17 -0.10
CA ILE A 136 1.52 -7.15 -1.08
C ILE A 136 1.26 -7.83 -2.43
N SER A 137 -0.01 -7.98 -2.77
CA SER A 137 -0.43 -8.31 -4.12
C SER A 137 -0.41 -7.01 -4.93
N GLU A 138 0.11 -7.04 -6.16
CA GLU A 138 -0.20 -5.99 -7.14
C GLU A 138 -1.64 -6.19 -7.65
N ASP A 139 -2.60 -6.09 -6.74
CA ASP A 139 -4.02 -6.16 -7.06
C ASP A 139 -4.51 -4.85 -7.70
N GLY A 140 -5.69 -4.91 -8.33
CA GLY A 140 -6.30 -3.77 -8.99
C GLY A 140 -6.47 -2.58 -8.04
N PHE A 141 -6.85 -2.81 -6.78
CA PHE A 141 -7.01 -1.73 -5.80
C PHE A 141 -5.72 -0.98 -5.52
N THR A 142 -4.62 -1.72 -5.32
CA THR A 142 -3.29 -1.15 -5.07
C THR A 142 -2.82 -0.32 -6.25
N LEU A 143 -3.04 -0.80 -7.48
CA LEU A 143 -2.71 -0.07 -8.71
C LEU A 143 -3.53 1.21 -8.84
N THR A 144 -4.85 1.15 -8.64
CA THR A 144 -5.71 2.35 -8.68
C THR A 144 -5.34 3.34 -7.58
N CYS A 145 -4.98 2.88 -6.37
CA CYS A 145 -4.48 3.74 -5.30
C CYS A 145 -3.18 4.47 -5.68
N ARG A 146 -2.24 3.79 -6.36
CA ARG A 146 -1.01 4.44 -6.88
C ARG A 146 -1.33 5.48 -7.95
N MET A 147 -2.31 5.22 -8.82
CA MET A 147 -2.80 6.21 -9.78
C MET A 147 -3.40 7.43 -9.08
N LEU A 148 -4.30 7.21 -8.11
CA LEU A 148 -4.87 8.27 -7.27
C LEU A 148 -3.79 9.12 -6.59
N LEU A 149 -2.81 8.47 -5.98
CA LEU A 149 -1.67 9.13 -5.34
C LEU A 149 -0.91 10.02 -6.32
N THR A 150 -0.58 9.49 -7.49
CA THR A 150 0.16 10.21 -8.54
C THR A 150 -0.62 11.43 -9.02
N THR A 151 -1.87 11.24 -9.44
CA THR A 151 -2.74 12.30 -9.96
C THR A 151 -2.98 13.40 -8.92
N THR A 152 -3.18 13.02 -7.66
CA THR A 152 -3.42 14.00 -6.60
C THR A 152 -2.16 14.80 -6.27
N LEU A 153 -0.99 14.17 -6.25
CA LEU A 153 0.28 14.88 -6.01
C LEU A 153 0.65 15.83 -7.13
N ASP A 154 0.31 15.50 -8.39
CA ASP A 154 0.56 16.37 -9.54
C ASP A 154 -0.24 17.69 -9.47
N SER A 155 -1.36 17.72 -8.74
CA SER A 155 -2.12 18.95 -8.46
C SER A 155 -1.52 19.85 -7.36
N ALA A 156 -0.37 19.46 -6.78
CA ALA A 156 0.33 20.18 -5.71
C ALA A 156 -0.57 20.59 -4.53
N PRO A 157 -1.15 19.62 -3.79
CA PRO A 157 -2.12 19.91 -2.75
C PRO A 157 -1.48 20.65 -1.59
N GLN A 158 -2.09 21.77 -1.18
CA GLN A 158 -1.65 22.60 -0.05
C GLN A 158 -2.35 22.23 1.28
N ASP A 159 -3.26 21.26 1.23
CA ASP A 159 -3.98 20.77 2.41
C ASP A 159 -3.13 19.76 3.18
N ALA A 160 -2.71 20.16 4.39
CA ALA A 160 -1.90 19.34 5.26
C ALA A 160 -2.56 17.99 5.62
N VAL A 161 -3.89 17.95 5.75
CA VAL A 161 -4.62 16.71 6.04
C VAL A 161 -4.52 15.78 4.84
N LEU A 162 -4.81 16.30 3.65
CA LEU A 162 -4.70 15.52 2.41
C LEU A 162 -3.27 14.99 2.21
N LEU A 163 -2.24 15.79 2.46
CA LEU A 163 -0.84 15.36 2.36
C LEU A 163 -0.48 14.23 3.34
N VAL A 164 -0.99 14.29 4.58
CA VAL A 164 -0.84 13.17 5.54
C VAL A 164 -1.48 11.90 5.00
N LEU A 165 -2.67 12.01 4.43
CA LEU A 165 -3.39 10.88 3.85
C LEU A 165 -2.68 10.31 2.62
N LEU A 166 -2.16 11.15 1.73
CA LEU A 166 -1.39 10.71 0.57
C LEU A 166 -0.08 10.01 0.99
N GLY A 167 0.62 10.54 1.99
CA GLY A 167 1.78 9.87 2.57
C GLY A 167 1.41 8.50 3.16
N ALA A 168 0.31 8.44 3.94
CA ALA A 168 -0.21 7.19 4.48
C ALA A 168 -0.54 6.16 3.40
N LEU A 169 -1.19 6.61 2.33
CA LEU A 169 -1.52 5.77 1.19
C LEU A 169 -0.26 5.25 0.53
N ALA A 170 0.74 6.11 0.29
CA ALA A 170 2.03 5.74 -0.29
C ALA A 170 2.78 4.68 0.53
N VAL A 171 2.75 4.78 1.86
CA VAL A 171 3.32 3.75 2.75
C VAL A 171 2.59 2.42 2.61
N ASN A 172 1.26 2.45 2.63
CA ASN A 172 0.45 1.23 2.60
C ASN A 172 0.61 0.51 1.25
N VAL A 173 0.57 1.22 0.12
CA VAL A 173 0.72 0.63 -1.23
C VAL A 173 2.18 0.36 -1.64
N GLY A 174 3.14 0.64 -0.74
CA GLY A 174 4.56 0.39 -0.96
C GLY A 174 5.24 1.32 -1.97
N ASP A 175 4.69 2.52 -2.17
CA ASP A 175 5.12 3.48 -3.20
C ASP A 175 5.76 4.76 -2.59
N LEU A 176 6.10 4.71 -1.29
CA LEU A 176 6.69 5.84 -0.59
C LEU A 176 7.99 6.32 -1.24
N GLU A 177 8.88 5.42 -1.66
CA GLU A 177 10.19 5.81 -2.22
C GLU A 177 10.04 6.54 -3.57
N VAL A 178 9.04 6.18 -4.38
CA VAL A 178 8.78 6.83 -5.68
C VAL A 178 8.13 8.20 -5.48
N SER A 179 7.15 8.28 -4.59
CA SER A 179 6.39 9.51 -4.29
C SER A 179 7.13 10.47 -3.35
N ARG A 180 8.23 10.05 -2.71
CA ARG A 180 8.94 10.78 -1.66
C ARG A 180 9.31 12.20 -2.05
N SER A 181 9.87 12.40 -3.25
CA SER A 181 10.34 13.72 -3.70
C SER A 181 9.18 14.71 -3.80
N ARG A 182 8.05 14.28 -4.38
CA ARG A 182 6.85 15.11 -4.55
C ARG A 182 6.18 15.41 -3.21
N LEU A 183 6.14 14.42 -2.32
CA LEU A 183 5.66 14.62 -0.95
C LEU A 183 6.54 15.62 -0.20
N LEU A 184 7.87 15.52 -0.30
CA LEU A 184 8.78 16.48 0.34
C LEU A 184 8.56 17.90 -0.18
N GLU A 185 8.44 18.07 -1.50
CA GLU A 185 8.15 19.37 -2.13
C GLU A 185 6.83 19.94 -1.62
N ALA A 186 5.75 19.17 -1.66
CA ALA A 186 4.43 19.62 -1.20
C ALA A 186 4.40 19.91 0.31
N THR A 187 5.07 19.10 1.13
CA THR A 187 5.20 19.36 2.58
C THR A 187 6.08 20.58 2.88
N GLY A 188 7.07 20.88 2.04
CA GLY A 188 7.91 22.08 2.15
C GLY A 188 7.14 23.38 1.91
N ALA A 189 6.03 23.31 1.18
CA ALA A 189 5.13 24.44 0.96
C ALA A 189 4.15 24.68 2.14
N LEU A 190 4.06 23.77 3.12
CA LEU A 190 3.18 23.91 4.27
C LEU A 190 3.70 24.93 5.29
N LYS A 191 2.77 25.60 5.97
CA LYS A 191 3.09 26.45 7.12
C LYS A 191 3.59 25.59 8.30
N PRO A 192 4.45 26.13 9.19
CA PRO A 192 4.93 25.39 10.37
C PRO A 192 3.81 24.84 11.26
N ASP A 193 2.71 25.57 11.42
CA ASP A 193 1.55 25.12 12.20
C ASP A 193 0.84 23.92 11.55
N ASP A 194 0.78 23.91 10.22
CA ASP A 194 0.21 22.80 9.44
C ASP A 194 1.08 21.54 9.54
N LEU A 195 2.40 21.70 9.50
CA LEU A 195 3.34 20.60 9.76
C LEU A 195 3.18 20.04 11.18
N SER A 196 3.03 20.91 12.18
CA SER A 196 2.78 20.49 13.57
C SER A 196 1.47 19.70 13.70
N ARG A 197 0.38 20.19 13.08
CA ARG A 197 -0.91 19.48 13.03
C ARG A 197 -0.81 18.13 12.31
N ALA A 198 -0.08 18.08 11.20
CA ALA A 198 0.15 16.86 10.43
C ALA A 198 0.89 15.80 11.27
N ARG A 199 1.96 16.21 11.98
CA ARG A 199 2.69 15.32 12.91
C ARG A 199 1.80 14.83 14.04
N ALA A 200 1.03 15.74 14.65
CA ALA A 200 0.13 15.38 15.74
C ALA A 200 -0.84 14.28 15.31
N ARG A 201 -1.43 14.38 14.11
CA ARG A 201 -2.32 13.36 13.52
C ARG A 201 -1.62 12.01 13.35
N LEU A 202 -0.39 12.00 12.84
CA LEU A 202 0.40 10.75 12.67
C LEU A 202 0.79 10.08 13.98
N THR A 203 0.89 10.84 15.07
CA THR A 203 1.28 10.35 16.40
C THR A 203 0.11 10.09 17.34
N ARG A 204 -1.14 10.30 16.91
CA ARG A 204 -2.30 10.03 17.76
C ARG A 204 -2.38 8.55 18.15
N ARG A 205 -2.81 8.31 19.39
CA ARG A 205 -3.05 6.99 19.98
C ARG A 205 -4.53 6.66 20.13
N ASP A 206 -5.41 7.55 19.69
CA ASP A 206 -6.84 7.31 19.71
C ASP A 206 -7.26 6.35 18.58
N GLY A 207 -8.51 5.88 18.62
CA GLY A 207 -9.11 5.07 17.54
C GLY A 207 -9.24 5.79 16.19
N GLN A 208 -8.70 7.01 16.06
CA GLN A 208 -8.59 7.73 14.79
C GLN A 208 -7.17 7.65 14.20
N ARG A 209 -6.32 6.79 14.75
CA ARG A 209 -5.01 6.51 14.18
C ARG A 209 -5.17 5.87 12.80
N LEU A 210 -4.45 6.40 11.81
CA LEU A 210 -4.41 5.79 10.48
C LEU A 210 -3.69 4.42 10.55
N PRO A 211 -4.27 3.36 9.94
CA PRO A 211 -3.58 2.08 9.85
C PRO A 211 -2.41 2.24 8.88
N LEU A 212 -1.19 2.25 9.44
CA LEU A 212 0.04 2.46 8.70
C LEU A 212 0.91 1.22 8.74
N ARG A 213 1.25 0.71 7.56
CA ARG A 213 2.17 -0.41 7.43
C ARG A 213 3.56 -0.04 7.97
N GLY A 214 4.04 -0.80 8.96
CA GLY A 214 5.34 -0.54 9.61
C GLY A 214 5.35 0.69 10.53
N GLY A 215 4.18 1.28 10.81
CA GLY A 215 4.02 2.42 11.72
C GLY A 215 4.37 3.79 11.11
N PRO A 216 4.22 4.88 11.89
CA PRO A 216 4.29 6.26 11.38
C PRO A 216 5.71 6.76 11.14
N LYS A 217 6.75 6.02 11.53
CA LYS A 217 8.14 6.50 11.56
C LYS A 217 8.60 7.03 10.20
N ALA A 218 8.29 6.32 9.11
CA ALA A 218 8.67 6.73 7.77
C ALA A 218 8.04 8.08 7.40
N LEU A 219 6.75 8.28 7.69
CA LEU A 219 6.05 9.54 7.42
C LEU A 219 6.50 10.68 8.31
N LEU A 220 6.79 10.42 9.58
CA LEU A 220 7.29 11.45 10.49
C LEU A 220 8.60 12.08 9.99
N THR A 221 9.39 11.37 9.19
CA THR A 221 10.58 11.96 8.54
C THR A 221 10.23 12.97 7.45
N LEU A 222 9.09 12.82 6.76
CA LEU A 222 8.62 13.79 5.75
C LEU A 222 8.14 15.08 6.39
N PHE A 223 7.43 14.97 7.51
CA PHE A 223 6.88 16.13 8.24
C PHE A 223 7.83 16.68 9.30
N SER A 224 9.09 16.26 9.30
CA SER A 224 10.08 16.83 10.21
C SER A 224 10.44 18.22 9.71
N CYS A 225 9.96 19.24 10.43
CA CYS A 225 10.31 20.63 10.21
C CYS A 225 11.83 20.73 10.09
N GLY A 226 12.31 21.15 8.91
CA GLY A 226 13.70 21.53 8.75
C GLY A 226 13.96 22.68 9.71
N VAL A 227 14.50 22.37 10.89
CA VAL A 227 15.33 23.36 11.57
C VAL A 227 16.36 23.71 10.54
N SER A 228 16.31 24.95 10.06
CA SER A 228 17.14 25.51 9.01
C SER A 228 18.61 25.17 9.27
N ALA A 229 19.06 24.02 8.81
CA ALA A 229 20.44 23.81 8.48
C ALA A 229 20.53 24.48 7.13
N SER A 230 21.02 25.71 7.14
CA SER A 230 21.42 26.47 5.97
C SER A 230 22.32 25.58 5.11
N VAL A 231 21.71 24.83 4.19
CA VAL A 231 22.41 24.30 3.03
C VAL A 231 22.52 25.51 2.13
N GLU A 232 23.66 26.20 2.22
CA GLU A 232 24.08 27.15 1.21
C GLU A 232 24.02 26.44 -0.14
N LEU A 233 22.96 26.74 -0.88
CA LEU A 233 22.87 26.50 -2.31
C LEU A 233 23.89 27.45 -2.95
N VAL A 234 25.11 26.94 -3.14
CA VAL A 234 26.13 27.60 -3.97
C VAL A 234 25.59 27.60 -5.40
N VAL A 235 24.95 28.71 -5.77
CA VAL A 235 24.66 29.08 -7.15
C VAL A 235 25.99 29.54 -7.75
N SER A 236 26.59 28.70 -8.60
CA SER A 236 27.71 29.09 -9.45
C SER A 236 27.19 29.33 -10.85
N ASP A 237 27.06 30.60 -11.21
CA ASP A 237 26.90 31.05 -12.60
C ASP A 237 28.14 30.66 -13.40
N THR A 238 27.97 29.85 -14.45
CA THR A 238 28.91 29.78 -15.59
C THR A 238 28.13 29.66 -16.90
N PRO A 239 28.62 30.26 -17.99
CA PRO A 239 27.90 30.33 -19.25
C PRO A 239 28.01 29.02 -20.05
N HIS A 240 26.99 28.79 -20.87
CA HIS A 240 26.72 27.62 -21.72
C HIS A 240 27.92 27.10 -22.53
N THR A 241 28.16 25.78 -22.51
CA THR A 241 28.17 24.91 -23.72
C THR A 241 28.42 23.44 -23.35
N GLY A 242 27.59 22.53 -23.89
CA GLY A 242 27.89 21.08 -23.94
C GLY A 242 26.92 20.18 -23.16
N ASN A 243 25.81 19.82 -23.81
CA ASN A 243 24.86 18.79 -23.37
C ASN A 243 25.57 17.44 -23.14
N SER A 244 25.62 16.96 -21.89
CA SER A 244 25.76 15.53 -21.63
C SER A 244 24.99 15.17 -20.37
N VAL A 245 23.76 14.71 -20.59
CA VAL A 245 22.84 14.19 -19.59
C VAL A 245 23.49 12.98 -18.92
N ALA A 246 24.00 13.15 -17.69
CA ALA A 246 24.36 12.03 -16.84
C ALA A 246 23.07 11.29 -16.46
N LYS A 247 22.73 10.25 -17.24
CA LYS A 247 21.65 9.31 -16.94
C LYS A 247 21.87 8.72 -15.55
N GLY A 248 21.00 9.05 -14.61
CA GLY A 248 20.81 8.23 -13.43
C GLY A 248 20.37 6.84 -13.87
N VAL A 249 21.20 5.84 -13.61
CA VAL A 249 20.86 4.42 -13.81
C VAL A 249 19.62 4.13 -12.98
N GLY A 250 18.47 4.05 -13.62
CA GLY A 250 17.20 3.79 -12.95
C GLY A 250 17.22 2.41 -12.29
N ILE A 251 16.41 2.21 -11.24
CA ILE A 251 16.23 0.89 -10.59
C ILE A 251 15.97 -0.23 -11.62
N ARG A 252 15.28 0.10 -12.72
CA ARG A 252 15.04 -0.82 -13.84
C ARG A 252 16.31 -1.34 -14.50
N GLU A 253 17.34 -0.52 -14.63
CA GLU A 253 18.62 -0.91 -15.24
C GLU A 253 19.45 -1.77 -14.29
N VAL A 254 19.39 -1.49 -12.98
CA VAL A 254 19.98 -2.38 -11.95
C VAL A 254 19.35 -3.76 -12.04
N VAL A 255 18.02 -3.85 -12.05
CA VAL A 255 17.30 -5.14 -12.16
C VAL A 255 17.64 -5.88 -13.46
N HIS A 256 17.81 -5.16 -14.58
CA HIS A 256 18.17 -5.76 -15.85
C HIS A 256 19.62 -6.26 -15.92
N ASN A 257 20.51 -5.70 -15.11
CA ASN A 257 21.94 -6.04 -15.04
C ASN A 257 22.29 -6.98 -13.88
N ALA A 258 21.29 -7.68 -13.31
CA ALA A 258 21.53 -8.64 -12.25
C ALA A 258 22.49 -9.77 -12.67
N PRO A 259 23.39 -10.27 -11.80
CA PRO A 259 24.14 -11.49 -12.04
C PRO A 259 23.23 -12.66 -12.43
N VAL A 260 23.70 -13.55 -13.30
CA VAL A 260 22.91 -14.67 -13.83
C VAL A 260 22.44 -15.62 -12.73
N GLU A 261 23.20 -15.77 -11.65
CA GLU A 261 22.82 -16.56 -10.47
C GLU A 261 21.63 -16.00 -9.68
N PHE A 262 21.26 -14.74 -9.92
CA PHE A 262 20.10 -14.08 -9.33
C PHE A 262 18.91 -13.98 -10.28
N ARG A 263 19.03 -14.56 -11.47
CA ARG A 263 17.98 -14.59 -12.48
C ARG A 263 17.28 -15.93 -12.47
N CYS A 264 15.99 -15.89 -12.76
CA CYS A 264 15.17 -17.08 -12.99
C CYS A 264 15.61 -17.78 -14.28
N HIS A 265 15.81 -19.10 -14.23
CA HIS A 265 16.22 -19.90 -15.40
C HIS A 265 15.15 -19.99 -16.49
N LEU A 266 13.92 -19.56 -16.21
CA LEU A 266 12.80 -19.59 -17.16
C LEU A 266 12.60 -18.25 -17.89
N ASP A 267 12.56 -17.13 -17.18
CA ASP A 267 12.25 -15.81 -17.76
C ASP A 267 13.42 -14.81 -17.72
N GLY A 268 14.55 -15.19 -17.12
CA GLY A 268 15.74 -14.34 -16.99
C GLY A 268 15.57 -13.12 -16.08
N LYS A 269 14.45 -13.00 -15.36
CA LYS A 269 14.18 -11.87 -14.45
C LYS A 269 14.78 -12.11 -13.07
N LEU A 270 15.01 -11.03 -12.34
CA LEU A 270 15.51 -11.08 -10.96
C LEU A 270 14.57 -11.89 -10.06
N LEU A 271 15.12 -12.80 -9.25
CA LEU A 271 14.37 -13.67 -8.34
C LEU A 271 13.84 -12.90 -7.12
N CYS A 272 12.53 -12.99 -6.86
CA CYS A 272 11.86 -12.43 -5.68
C CYS A 272 11.49 -13.52 -4.66
N ASP A 273 10.94 -14.64 -5.13
CA ASP A 273 10.63 -15.86 -4.36
C ASP A 273 11.31 -17.08 -5.02
N PRO A 274 12.63 -17.26 -4.83
CA PRO A 274 13.39 -18.32 -5.47
C PRO A 274 12.98 -19.70 -4.95
N VAL A 275 12.66 -20.60 -5.88
CA VAL A 275 12.47 -22.03 -5.65
C VAL A 275 13.52 -22.83 -6.40
N VAL A 276 13.96 -23.95 -5.82
CA VAL A 276 14.99 -24.84 -6.35
C VAL A 276 14.33 -26.17 -6.69
N SER A 277 14.47 -26.59 -7.94
CA SER A 277 14.01 -27.91 -8.39
C SER A 277 14.92 -29.03 -7.85
N PRO A 278 14.48 -30.31 -7.87
CA PRO A 278 15.33 -31.44 -7.51
C PRO A 278 16.62 -31.55 -8.35
N SER A 279 16.62 -30.97 -9.56
CA SER A 279 17.80 -30.91 -10.45
C SER A 279 18.79 -29.78 -10.09
N GLY A 280 18.43 -28.90 -9.15
CA GLY A 280 19.25 -27.77 -8.72
C GLY A 280 18.97 -26.45 -9.46
N ASP A 281 18.09 -26.46 -10.47
CA ASP A 281 17.71 -25.25 -11.21
C ASP A 281 16.87 -24.30 -10.35
N VAL A 282 17.12 -22.99 -10.48
CA VAL A 282 16.48 -21.94 -9.67
C VAL A 282 15.47 -21.16 -10.49
N PHE A 283 14.23 -21.08 -10.00
CA PHE A 283 13.15 -20.39 -10.67
C PHE A 283 12.45 -19.39 -9.74
N GLU A 284 11.76 -18.43 -10.34
CA GLU A 284 10.76 -17.61 -9.64
C GLU A 284 9.51 -18.45 -9.41
N ARG A 285 9.04 -18.58 -8.16
CA ARG A 285 7.94 -19.47 -7.78
C ARG A 285 6.69 -19.28 -8.64
N THR A 286 6.28 -18.03 -8.83
CA THR A 286 5.06 -17.68 -9.58
C THR A 286 5.19 -18.00 -11.08
N THR A 287 6.36 -17.74 -11.66
CA THR A 287 6.65 -18.06 -13.06
C THR A 287 6.69 -19.57 -13.28
N LEU A 288 7.34 -20.33 -12.40
CA LEU A 288 7.41 -21.79 -12.51
C LEU A 288 6.02 -22.44 -12.34
N ALA A 289 5.24 -22.01 -11.36
CA ALA A 289 3.90 -22.55 -11.12
C ALA A 289 3.00 -22.43 -12.37
N ARG A 290 3.03 -21.27 -13.03
CA ARG A 290 2.28 -21.05 -14.29
C ARG A 290 2.76 -21.97 -15.42
N TYR A 291 4.08 -22.17 -15.54
CA TYR A 291 4.65 -23.06 -16.55
C TYR A 291 4.25 -24.52 -16.31
N LEU A 292 4.35 -25.00 -15.06
CA LEU A 292 4.01 -26.38 -14.70
C LEU A 292 2.52 -26.67 -14.91
N GLN A 293 1.64 -25.69 -14.67
CA GLN A 293 0.21 -25.84 -14.96
C GLN A 293 -0.07 -26.13 -16.45
N GLN A 294 0.76 -25.60 -17.36
CA GLN A 294 0.57 -25.76 -18.81
C GLN A 294 1.32 -26.97 -19.37
N HIS A 295 2.49 -27.29 -18.82
CA HIS A 295 3.42 -28.26 -19.43
C HIS A 295 3.74 -29.47 -18.56
N GLY A 296 3.56 -29.41 -17.24
CA GLY A 296 3.82 -30.52 -16.31
C GLY A 296 5.27 -31.04 -16.28
N ARG A 297 6.24 -30.24 -16.73
CA ARG A 297 7.65 -30.64 -16.86
C ARG A 297 8.60 -29.48 -16.55
N CYS A 298 9.83 -29.79 -16.17
CA CYS A 298 10.88 -28.81 -15.94
C CYS A 298 11.25 -28.07 -17.25
N PRO A 299 11.31 -26.73 -17.26
CA PRO A 299 11.69 -25.97 -18.45
C PRO A 299 13.13 -26.22 -18.94
N VAL A 300 14.04 -26.59 -18.03
CA VAL A 300 15.47 -26.77 -18.32
C VAL A 300 15.78 -28.20 -18.72
N THR A 301 15.32 -29.18 -17.93
CA THR A 301 15.67 -30.60 -18.15
C THR A 301 14.64 -31.36 -18.97
N GLY A 302 13.42 -30.85 -19.11
CA GLY A 302 12.30 -31.53 -19.76
C GLY A 302 11.71 -32.71 -18.96
N ALA A 303 12.25 -33.02 -17.78
CA ALA A 303 11.75 -34.09 -16.91
C ALA A 303 10.41 -33.71 -16.26
N PRO A 304 9.54 -34.67 -15.91
CA PRO A 304 8.35 -34.40 -15.09
C PRO A 304 8.75 -33.67 -13.81
N LEU A 305 8.03 -32.61 -13.47
CA LEU A 305 8.30 -31.79 -12.29
C LEU A 305 6.99 -31.29 -11.70
N LEU A 306 6.82 -31.50 -10.40
CA LEU A 306 5.70 -30.97 -9.63
C LEU A 306 6.13 -29.75 -8.81
N MET A 307 5.18 -28.87 -8.51
CA MET A 307 5.47 -27.64 -7.77
C MET A 307 5.88 -27.95 -6.32
N GLU A 308 5.34 -29.04 -5.76
CA GLU A 308 5.56 -29.53 -4.41
C GLU A 308 6.99 -30.08 -4.22
N GLU A 309 7.63 -30.51 -5.31
CA GLU A 309 9.02 -30.99 -5.32
C GLU A 309 10.03 -29.83 -5.30
N CYS A 310 9.58 -28.60 -5.53
CA CYS A 310 10.43 -27.42 -5.58
C CYS A 310 10.53 -26.75 -4.20
N LEU A 311 11.74 -26.70 -3.65
CA LEU A 311 12.00 -26.14 -2.32
C LEU A 311 12.29 -24.64 -2.40
N ARG A 312 11.61 -23.83 -1.58
CA ARG A 312 11.91 -22.40 -1.42
C ARG A 312 13.31 -22.21 -0.85
N SER A 313 14.15 -21.40 -1.49
CA SER A 313 15.52 -21.12 -1.03
C SER A 313 15.63 -19.75 -0.38
N LEU A 314 15.56 -19.73 0.96
CA LEU A 314 15.79 -18.52 1.75
C LEU A 314 17.22 -17.98 1.59
N GLU A 315 18.19 -18.85 1.28
CA GLU A 315 19.57 -18.44 1.08
C GLU A 315 19.74 -17.60 -0.19
N ILE A 316 19.17 -18.03 -1.31
CA ILE A 316 19.21 -17.26 -2.57
C ILE A 316 18.47 -15.94 -2.38
N ARG A 317 17.31 -15.95 -1.72
CA ARG A 317 16.54 -14.73 -1.43
C ARG A 317 17.36 -13.72 -0.62
N LYS A 318 18.13 -14.18 0.38
CA LYS A 318 19.05 -13.33 1.16
C LYS A 318 20.16 -12.76 0.29
N LYS A 319 20.80 -13.57 -0.58
CA LYS A 319 21.86 -13.12 -1.49
C LYS A 319 21.37 -12.07 -2.50
N VAL A 320 20.20 -12.30 -3.12
CA VAL A 320 19.57 -11.33 -4.02
C VAL A 320 19.31 -10.00 -3.30
N THR A 321 18.72 -10.07 -2.10
CA THR A 321 18.44 -8.87 -1.29
C THR A 321 19.71 -8.10 -0.91
N GLN A 322 20.78 -8.81 -0.55
CA GLN A 322 22.07 -8.19 -0.26
C GLN A 322 22.68 -7.51 -1.49
N TRP A 323 22.62 -8.17 -2.65
CA TRP A 323 23.11 -7.62 -3.90
C TRP A 323 22.36 -6.35 -4.31
N VAL A 324 21.02 -6.36 -4.32
CA VAL A 324 20.19 -5.18 -4.63
C VAL A 324 20.55 -3.99 -3.72
N ARG A 325 20.75 -4.25 -2.42
CA ARG A 325 21.17 -3.22 -1.45
C ARG A 325 22.58 -2.69 -1.73
N SER A 326 23.49 -3.54 -2.18
CA SER A 326 24.87 -3.14 -2.47
C SER A 326 24.97 -2.28 -3.73
N GLU A 327 24.22 -2.62 -4.78
CA GLU A 327 24.17 -1.83 -6.02
C GLU A 327 23.52 -0.47 -5.79
N GLY A 328 22.50 -0.39 -4.93
CA GLY A 328 21.92 0.90 -4.51
C GLY A 328 22.91 1.82 -3.76
N ARG A 329 24.03 1.28 -3.25
CA ARG A 329 25.06 2.05 -2.50
C ARG A 329 26.28 2.45 -3.34
N LYS A 330 26.54 1.82 -4.49
CA LYS A 330 27.69 2.11 -5.37
C LYS A 330 27.53 3.40 -6.19
N ARG A 331 27.01 4.47 -5.56
CA ARG A 331 27.11 5.81 -6.16
C ARG A 331 28.60 6.21 -6.19
N PRO A 332 29.16 6.58 -7.36
CA PRO A 332 30.56 6.97 -7.43
C PRO A 332 30.78 8.20 -6.56
N LYS A 333 31.63 8.09 -5.54
CA LYS A 333 32.26 9.25 -4.91
C LYS A 333 33.12 9.88 -6.00
N SER A 334 32.81 11.10 -6.43
CA SER A 334 33.64 11.83 -7.37
C SER A 334 35.06 11.92 -6.81
N THR A 335 35.98 11.15 -7.39
CA THR A 335 37.41 11.33 -7.16
C THR A 335 37.81 12.61 -7.87
N MET A 336 37.68 13.73 -7.16
CA MET A 336 38.18 15.03 -7.57
C MET A 336 39.71 14.95 -7.58
N GLY A 337 40.27 14.68 -8.77
CA GLY A 337 41.71 14.64 -8.99
C GLY A 337 42.31 16.02 -8.70
N LYS A 338 43.22 16.08 -7.73
CA LYS A 338 44.20 17.16 -7.61
C LYS A 338 45.10 17.12 -8.84
N ALA A 339 44.93 18.08 -9.75
CA ALA A 339 45.95 18.42 -10.73
C ALA A 339 46.69 19.67 -10.23
N ARG A 340 48.02 19.54 -10.24
CA ARG A 340 49.04 20.53 -9.88
C ARG A 340 49.07 21.70 -10.85
#